data_AF-A0A176F4X1-F1
#
_entry.id   AF-A0A176F4X1-F1
#
_cell.length_a   1.000
_cell.length_b   1.000
_cell.length_c   1.000
_cell.angle_alpha   90.00
_cell.angle_beta   90.00
_cell.angle_gamma   90.00
#
_symmetry.space_group_name_H-M   'P 1'
#
loop_
_entity.id
_entity.type
_entity.pdbx_description
1 polymer ?
#
loop_
_entity_poly.entity_id
_entity_poly.type
_entity_poly.pdbx_seq_one_letter_code
_entity_poly.pdbx_strand_id
1 'polypeptide(L)'
;MFGISWGGFNGLQIAARQPEALKAIVSCCASDNLYEDNMHYMGGCLLGDQLSEATVMFAHTSQPPDPELVGERWRDMWLERLDGSGLWIKKWLEHQRRDAYWSAHSVCEDYQAIKCPVLAAGGWTDGYTNAIFRLIENLKVPCRALIGPWGHRYAHMGVPGPAVGFLQEVLRWFDHWLKGKDTAAEEFSELRVWMQDPVPPSTSYEERPGRWVREPRWPSDGVAPREFRLGYRRLYEGDGGTPAPTGTLSSPLSVGLYAGKWCSYAALPDLPHDQREEDGGCLVYDTDPLEHDLEMLGMPEVELEVAADRPVAQVAVRLSDVLPDGRATRISYGVLNLTHRDGSEVPQPLEPGRFYRVCVKLNGLAARVPAGHRLRLSISSTYFPLIWAPPEPVQLTLRGAGCLLLLPERRRREDPPLRDLGPPEGAVGLEVGQVTRPEHSWRVVREMVQDEAALEVINDEGVIHIPEIDMQIRRRTEERYSFRQSDHTSLQGVTRTERSFARGDWQTTTTTRTVLSCDAQNFYIHAQLDAWEGSRRIFSRNWDETIPRDLV
;
A
#
# COMPACT_ATOMS: atom_id res chain seq x y z
N MET A 1 -13.90 -0.01 20.04
CA MET A 1 -14.18 0.29 18.61
C MET A 1 -13.55 -0.78 17.74
N PHE A 2 -14.10 -1.04 16.56
CA PHE A 2 -13.57 -2.01 15.60
C PHE A 2 -13.76 -1.46 14.18
N GLY A 3 -12.74 -1.55 13.34
CA GLY A 3 -12.86 -1.13 11.94
C GLY A 3 -11.63 -1.48 11.11
N ILE A 4 -11.83 -1.55 9.80
CA ILE A 4 -10.79 -1.68 8.77
C ILE A 4 -10.56 -0.37 8.05
N SER A 5 -9.35 -0.16 7.54
CA SER A 5 -9.05 0.99 6.69
C SER A 5 -9.41 2.27 7.43
N TRP A 6 -10.14 3.21 6.79
CA TRP A 6 -10.69 4.42 7.40
C TRP A 6 -11.22 4.21 8.83
N GLY A 7 -11.96 3.13 9.08
CA GLY A 7 -12.48 2.79 10.41
C GLY A 7 -11.38 2.44 11.43
N GLY A 8 -10.29 1.83 10.99
CA GLY A 8 -9.09 1.55 11.78
C GLY A 8 -8.31 2.83 12.14
N PHE A 9 -8.08 3.74 11.18
CA PHE A 9 -7.43 5.04 11.47
C PHE A 9 -8.25 5.83 12.50
N ASN A 10 -9.58 5.92 12.30
CA ASN A 10 -10.48 6.59 13.24
C ASN A 10 -10.47 5.93 14.62
N GLY A 11 -10.34 4.61 14.69
CA GLY A 11 -10.19 3.88 15.94
C GLY A 11 -8.96 4.33 16.74
N LEU A 12 -7.81 4.46 16.06
CA LEU A 12 -6.56 4.97 16.65
C LEU A 12 -6.68 6.43 17.07
N GLN A 13 -7.22 7.29 16.20
CA GLN A 13 -7.37 8.72 16.46
C GLN A 13 -8.34 9.01 17.61
N ILE A 14 -9.45 8.26 17.70
CA ILE A 14 -10.39 8.38 18.83
C ILE A 14 -9.75 7.85 20.11
N ALA A 15 -8.95 6.79 20.05
CA ALA A 15 -8.21 6.30 21.21
C ALA A 15 -7.21 7.34 21.76
N ALA A 16 -6.54 8.08 20.88
CA ALA A 16 -5.66 9.19 21.28
C ALA A 16 -6.42 10.36 21.94
N ARG A 17 -7.72 10.54 21.63
CA ARG A 17 -8.59 11.54 22.28
C ARG A 17 -9.11 11.12 23.66
N GLN A 18 -8.85 9.88 24.09
CA GLN A 18 -9.14 9.35 25.43
C GLN A 18 -10.57 9.57 25.95
N PRO A 19 -11.64 9.35 25.16
CA PRO A 19 -12.99 9.39 25.72
C PRO A 19 -13.12 8.33 26.81
N GLU A 20 -13.63 8.73 27.99
CA GLU A 20 -13.66 7.87 29.19
C GLU A 20 -14.31 6.51 28.95
N ALA A 21 -15.34 6.46 28.10
CA ALA A 21 -16.08 5.25 27.77
C ALA A 21 -15.31 4.25 26.89
N LEU A 22 -14.22 4.64 26.23
CA LEU A 22 -13.47 3.76 25.32
C LEU A 22 -12.50 2.87 26.10
N LYS A 23 -12.78 1.56 26.14
CA LYS A 23 -12.01 0.59 26.93
C LYS A 23 -11.06 -0.28 26.12
N ALA A 24 -11.29 -0.46 24.82
CA ALA A 24 -10.38 -1.17 23.91
C ALA A 24 -10.71 -0.87 22.44
N ILE A 25 -9.74 -1.04 21.56
CA ILE A 25 -9.93 -0.97 20.10
C ILE A 25 -9.36 -2.18 19.37
N VAL A 26 -9.88 -2.42 18.18
CA VAL A 26 -9.33 -3.31 17.16
C VAL A 26 -9.15 -2.49 15.89
N SER A 27 -7.90 -2.30 15.45
CA SER A 27 -7.55 -1.52 14.26
C SER A 27 -7.05 -2.47 13.17
N CYS A 28 -7.75 -2.52 12.03
CA CYS A 28 -7.41 -3.40 10.92
C CYS A 28 -6.93 -2.62 9.69
N CYS A 29 -5.84 -3.06 9.05
CA CYS A 29 -5.32 -2.51 7.78
C CYS A 29 -5.34 -0.98 7.75
N ALA A 30 -4.69 -0.33 8.72
CA ALA A 30 -4.75 1.11 8.93
C ALA A 30 -3.38 1.66 9.33
N SER A 31 -3.15 2.94 9.03
CA SER A 31 -1.90 3.62 9.34
C SER A 31 -1.95 4.40 10.65
N ASP A 32 -0.79 4.53 11.27
CA ASP A 32 -0.50 5.48 12.33
C ASP A 32 0.17 6.77 11.83
N ASN A 33 0.68 6.78 10.59
CA ASN A 33 1.36 7.88 9.92
C ASN A 33 0.69 8.18 8.58
N LEU A 34 -0.05 9.28 8.50
CA LEU A 34 -0.86 9.59 7.33
C LEU A 34 -0.08 10.11 6.13
N TYR A 35 1.23 10.43 6.29
CA TYR A 35 2.09 10.89 5.21
C TYR A 35 2.95 9.77 4.63
N GLU A 36 3.80 9.11 5.43
CA GLU A 36 4.84 8.20 4.91
C GLU A 36 4.39 6.75 4.65
N ASP A 37 3.22 6.36 5.15
CA ASP A 37 2.72 4.99 5.10
C ASP A 37 1.22 4.98 4.87
N ASN A 38 0.83 5.68 3.81
CA ASN A 38 -0.55 5.85 3.37
C ASN A 38 -0.56 6.01 1.85
N MET A 39 -1.74 5.95 1.22
CA MET A 39 -1.94 6.03 -0.24
C MET A 39 -1.42 7.32 -0.91
N HIS A 40 -0.87 8.25 -0.12
CA HIS A 40 -0.42 9.57 -0.57
C HIS A 40 1.06 9.59 -0.90
N TYR A 41 1.91 9.27 0.08
CA TYR A 41 3.36 9.30 -0.06
C TYR A 41 3.99 8.07 0.60
N MET A 42 5.13 7.63 0.07
CA MET A 42 5.98 6.60 0.68
C MET A 42 7.43 7.03 0.51
N GLY A 43 8.17 7.15 1.61
CA GLY A 43 9.56 7.65 1.58
C GLY A 43 9.70 9.03 0.94
N GLY A 44 8.68 9.88 1.04
CA GLY A 44 8.63 11.19 0.37
C GLY A 44 8.35 11.15 -1.14
N CYS A 45 8.11 9.96 -1.72
CA CYS A 45 7.69 9.83 -3.11
C CYS A 45 6.17 9.88 -3.23
N LEU A 46 5.65 10.50 -4.29
CA LEU A 46 4.22 10.52 -4.62
C LEU A 46 3.76 9.14 -5.12
N LEU A 47 2.78 8.53 -4.45
CA LEU A 47 2.17 7.28 -4.88
C LEU A 47 1.14 7.51 -6.00
N GLY A 48 1.13 6.66 -7.02
CA GLY A 48 0.11 6.68 -8.07
C GLY A 48 -1.30 6.42 -7.54
N ASP A 49 -1.43 5.59 -6.50
CA ASP A 49 -2.69 5.31 -5.81
C ASP A 49 -3.36 6.57 -5.25
N GLN A 50 -2.61 7.67 -5.03
CA GLN A 50 -3.17 8.96 -4.61
C GLN A 50 -4.25 9.44 -5.60
N LEU A 51 -4.04 9.26 -6.91
CA LEU A 51 -5.01 9.64 -7.94
C LEU A 51 -6.25 8.74 -7.91
N SER A 52 -6.04 7.43 -7.85
CA SER A 52 -7.14 6.46 -7.83
C SER A 52 -8.02 6.67 -6.61
N GLU A 53 -7.43 6.73 -5.42
CA GLU A 53 -8.16 6.90 -4.16
C GLU A 53 -8.86 8.24 -4.06
N ALA A 54 -8.22 9.34 -4.51
CA ALA A 54 -8.89 10.64 -4.54
C ALA A 54 -10.16 10.62 -5.39
N THR A 55 -10.11 9.92 -6.53
CA THR A 55 -11.24 9.84 -7.47
C THR A 55 -12.33 8.90 -6.96
N VAL A 56 -11.94 7.82 -6.28
CA VAL A 56 -12.87 6.92 -5.58
C VAL A 56 -13.57 7.65 -4.43
N MET A 57 -12.85 8.42 -3.62
CA MET A 57 -13.43 9.23 -2.55
C MET A 57 -14.40 10.28 -3.11
N PHE A 58 -13.99 10.95 -4.19
CA PHE A 58 -14.80 11.91 -4.91
C PHE A 58 -16.14 11.32 -5.40
N ALA A 59 -16.15 10.04 -5.75
CA ALA A 59 -17.36 9.30 -6.16
C ALA A 59 -18.21 8.81 -4.99
N HIS A 60 -17.61 8.50 -3.84
CA HIS A 60 -18.34 8.11 -2.63
C HIS A 60 -19.08 9.30 -2.02
N THR A 61 -18.43 10.47 -1.98
CA THR A 61 -19.04 11.69 -1.43
C THR A 61 -20.11 12.31 -2.32
N SER A 62 -20.23 11.86 -3.58
CA SER A 62 -21.26 12.31 -4.51
C SER A 62 -22.56 11.48 -4.48
N GLN A 63 -22.65 10.42 -3.67
CA GLN A 63 -23.80 9.51 -3.71
C GLN A 63 -25.08 10.10 -3.07
N PRO A 64 -26.27 9.86 -3.67
CA PRO A 64 -27.53 10.29 -3.10
C PRO A 64 -27.87 9.52 -1.82
N PRO A 65 -28.60 10.13 -0.86
CA PRO A 65 -29.27 9.35 0.17
C PRO A 65 -30.45 8.57 -0.43
N ASP A 66 -30.83 7.47 0.21
CA ASP A 66 -31.99 6.67 -0.20
C ASP A 66 -33.30 7.46 0.04
N PRO A 67 -34.14 7.69 -0.99
CA PRO A 67 -35.43 8.37 -0.85
C PRO A 67 -36.41 7.74 0.14
N GLU A 68 -36.40 6.42 0.32
CA GLU A 68 -37.27 5.76 1.30
C GLU A 68 -36.87 6.06 2.74
N LEU A 69 -35.59 6.38 2.98
CA LEU A 69 -35.08 6.71 4.32
C LEU A 69 -35.29 8.18 4.67
N VAL A 70 -35.16 9.10 3.71
CA VAL A 70 -35.16 10.54 3.99
C VAL A 70 -36.33 11.33 3.35
N GLY A 71 -37.19 10.65 2.58
CA GLY A 71 -38.36 11.22 1.91
C GLY A 71 -37.97 12.25 0.83
N GLU A 72 -38.88 13.18 0.52
CA GLU A 72 -38.73 14.21 -0.52
C GLU A 72 -37.46 15.07 -0.41
N ARG A 73 -36.83 15.13 0.77
CA ARG A 73 -35.58 15.88 1.00
C ARG A 73 -34.35 15.22 0.37
N TRP A 74 -34.46 13.99 -0.13
CA TRP A 74 -33.34 13.24 -0.68
C TRP A 74 -32.63 14.03 -1.80
N ARG A 75 -33.40 14.73 -2.65
CA ARG A 75 -32.86 15.49 -3.78
C ARG A 75 -32.08 16.71 -3.32
N ASP A 76 -32.60 17.47 -2.36
CA ASP A 76 -31.91 18.63 -1.80
C ASP A 76 -30.63 18.21 -1.08
N MET A 77 -30.69 17.15 -0.27
CA MET A 77 -29.51 16.58 0.40
C MET A 77 -28.47 16.07 -0.61
N TRP A 78 -28.90 15.51 -1.73
CA TRP A 78 -27.99 15.05 -2.77
C TRP A 78 -27.30 16.22 -3.47
N LEU A 79 -28.05 17.26 -3.85
CA LEU A 79 -27.49 18.48 -4.44
C LEU A 79 -26.49 19.17 -3.50
N GLU A 80 -26.80 19.23 -2.20
CA GLU A 80 -25.87 19.75 -1.19
C GLU A 80 -24.57 18.94 -1.13
N ARG A 81 -24.65 17.61 -1.16
CA ARG A 81 -23.45 16.74 -1.21
C ARG A 81 -22.64 16.93 -2.48
N LEU A 82 -23.29 17.02 -3.63
CA LEU A 82 -22.63 17.26 -4.92
C LEU A 82 -21.91 18.62 -4.92
N ASP A 83 -22.54 19.65 -4.36
CA ASP A 83 -21.96 20.98 -4.19
C ASP A 83 -20.78 20.98 -3.19
N GLY A 84 -20.89 20.23 -2.10
CA GLY A 84 -19.89 20.15 -1.02
C GLY A 84 -18.79 19.09 -1.19
N SER A 85 -18.82 18.28 -2.26
CA SER A 85 -17.91 17.12 -2.43
C SER A 85 -16.42 17.51 -2.45
N GLY A 86 -16.09 18.71 -2.93
CA GLY A 86 -14.72 19.21 -3.06
C GLY A 86 -13.87 18.42 -4.07
N LEU A 87 -12.56 18.68 -4.07
CA LEU A 87 -11.58 17.96 -4.90
C LEU A 87 -10.41 17.48 -4.04
N TRP A 88 -10.44 16.20 -3.67
CA TRP A 88 -9.50 15.59 -2.73
C TRP A 88 -8.05 15.64 -3.22
N ILE A 89 -7.82 15.31 -4.49
CA ILE A 89 -6.47 15.25 -5.07
C ILE A 89 -5.75 16.61 -5.05
N LYS A 90 -6.49 17.71 -5.27
CA LYS A 90 -5.95 19.07 -5.18
C LYS A 90 -5.40 19.31 -3.78
N LYS A 91 -6.21 19.02 -2.76
CA LYS A 91 -5.83 19.21 -1.37
C LYS A 91 -4.61 18.37 -1.00
N TRP A 92 -4.54 17.12 -1.43
CA TRP A 92 -3.40 16.26 -1.13
C TRP A 92 -2.11 16.71 -1.84
N LEU A 93 -2.19 17.14 -3.10
CA LEU A 93 -1.05 17.68 -3.84
C LEU A 93 -0.59 19.06 -3.35
N GLU A 94 -1.45 19.84 -2.69
CA GLU A 94 -1.03 21.07 -1.99
C GLU A 94 -0.16 20.78 -0.76
N HIS A 95 -0.23 19.56 -0.22
CA HIS A 95 0.51 19.11 0.97
C HIS A 95 1.59 18.07 0.64
N GLN A 96 2.51 18.44 -0.27
CA GLN A 96 3.62 17.59 -0.74
C GLN A 96 4.68 17.27 0.33
N ARG A 97 4.72 18.01 1.45
CA ARG A 97 5.61 17.77 2.60
C ARG A 97 4.84 17.17 3.77
N ARG A 98 5.55 16.58 4.74
CA ARG A 98 4.95 16.16 6.03
C ARG A 98 4.72 17.39 6.92
N ASP A 99 3.72 18.20 6.58
CA ASP A 99 3.36 19.41 7.33
C ASP A 99 2.24 19.16 8.36
N ALA A 100 1.71 20.25 8.93
CA ALA A 100 0.66 20.23 9.95
C ALA A 100 -0.66 19.57 9.48
N TYR A 101 -0.93 19.52 8.18
CA TYR A 101 -2.13 18.84 7.67
C TYR A 101 -2.08 17.34 7.98
N TRP A 102 -0.92 16.72 7.78
CA TRP A 102 -0.70 15.30 8.03
C TRP A 102 -0.43 15.00 9.50
N SER A 103 0.47 15.76 10.14
CA SER A 103 0.90 15.46 11.51
C SER A 103 -0.23 15.64 12.54
N ALA A 104 -1.11 16.63 12.37
CA ALA A 104 -2.23 16.86 13.28
C ALA A 104 -3.21 15.67 13.42
N HIS A 105 -3.18 14.72 12.48
CA HIS A 105 -4.07 13.57 12.43
C HIS A 105 -3.32 12.22 12.48
N SER A 106 -1.99 12.24 12.56
CA SER A 106 -1.16 11.05 12.68
C SER A 106 -0.97 10.71 14.15
N VAL A 107 -1.27 9.46 14.55
CA VAL A 107 -1.12 9.05 15.96
C VAL A 107 0.32 8.75 16.33
N CYS A 108 1.21 8.60 15.33
CA CYS A 108 2.64 8.44 15.55
C CYS A 108 3.32 9.67 16.16
N GLU A 109 2.66 10.85 16.17
CA GLU A 109 3.18 12.03 16.86
C GLU A 109 3.21 11.86 18.38
N ASP A 110 2.26 11.10 18.94
CA ASP A 110 2.19 10.81 20.37
C ASP A 110 1.46 9.48 20.63
N TYR A 111 2.21 8.38 20.60
CA TYR A 111 1.68 7.07 20.99
C TYR A 111 1.24 7.02 22.47
N GLN A 112 1.75 7.90 23.34
CA GLN A 112 1.35 7.92 24.75
C GLN A 112 -0.06 8.45 24.92
N ALA A 113 -0.62 9.16 23.94
CA ALA A 113 -2.01 9.61 23.96
C ALA A 113 -3.00 8.43 23.96
N ILE A 114 -2.61 7.25 23.46
CA ILE A 114 -3.45 6.06 23.48
C ILE A 114 -3.33 5.37 24.84
N LYS A 115 -4.44 5.33 25.58
CA LYS A 115 -4.51 4.76 26.95
C LYS A 115 -5.29 3.45 27.05
N CYS A 116 -6.00 3.05 26.00
CA CYS A 116 -6.72 1.79 25.97
C CYS A 116 -5.95 0.72 25.17
N PRO A 117 -6.11 -0.57 25.53
CA PRO A 117 -5.58 -1.70 24.77
C PRO A 117 -5.91 -1.67 23.27
N VAL A 118 -4.96 -2.13 22.46
CA VAL A 118 -5.04 -2.17 20.99
C VAL A 118 -4.80 -3.59 20.46
N LEU A 119 -5.71 -4.09 19.63
CA LEU A 119 -5.44 -5.22 18.74
C LEU A 119 -5.27 -4.69 17.32
N ALA A 120 -4.05 -4.78 16.78
CA ALA A 120 -3.74 -4.41 15.41
C ALA A 120 -3.75 -5.66 14.51
N ALA A 121 -4.42 -5.59 13.36
CA ALA A 121 -4.44 -6.70 12.41
C ALA A 121 -4.28 -6.24 10.96
N GLY A 122 -3.62 -7.02 10.13
CA GLY A 122 -3.42 -6.68 8.72
C GLY A 122 -2.88 -7.85 7.91
N GLY A 123 -2.50 -7.59 6.67
CA GLY A 123 -2.01 -8.59 5.74
C GLY A 123 -0.66 -8.24 5.15
N TRP A 124 0.06 -9.20 4.58
CA TRP A 124 1.37 -8.97 3.94
C TRP A 124 1.30 -8.29 2.58
N THR A 125 0.17 -8.37 1.89
CA THR A 125 -0.03 -7.69 0.61
C THR A 125 -0.84 -6.39 0.74
N ASP A 126 -1.16 -6.02 1.98
CA ASP A 126 -1.82 -4.77 2.34
C ASP A 126 -0.83 -3.59 2.34
N GLY A 127 -1.32 -2.38 2.04
CA GLY A 127 -0.49 -1.17 2.05
C GLY A 127 -0.09 -0.66 3.44
N TYR A 128 -0.76 -1.12 4.51
CA TYR A 128 -0.63 -0.55 5.86
C TYR A 128 0.10 -1.46 6.86
N THR A 129 0.76 -2.52 6.38
CA THR A 129 1.40 -3.53 7.25
C THR A 129 2.46 -2.93 8.17
N ASN A 130 3.22 -1.92 7.71
CA ASN A 130 4.33 -1.35 8.48
C ASN A 130 3.84 -0.66 9.76
N ALA A 131 2.66 -0.06 9.75
CA ALA A 131 2.05 0.57 10.91
C ALA A 131 1.86 -0.40 12.09
N ILE A 132 1.60 -1.68 11.82
CA ILE A 132 1.41 -2.69 12.87
C ILE A 132 2.70 -2.87 13.70
N PHE A 133 3.85 -2.92 13.03
CA PHE A 133 5.15 -3.01 13.70
C PHE A 133 5.47 -1.75 14.51
N ARG A 134 5.17 -0.55 13.97
CA ARG A 134 5.39 0.71 14.70
C ARG A 134 4.48 0.83 15.92
N LEU A 135 3.21 0.46 15.79
CA LEU A 135 2.26 0.47 16.90
C LEU A 135 2.71 -0.43 18.05
N ILE A 136 3.07 -1.68 17.75
CA ILE A 136 3.46 -2.63 18.80
C ILE A 136 4.79 -2.26 19.47
N GLU A 137 5.74 -1.68 18.72
CA GLU A 137 7.01 -1.21 19.27
C GLU A 137 6.84 0.00 20.21
N ASN A 138 5.93 0.92 19.87
CA ASN A 138 5.86 2.21 20.55
C ASN A 138 4.76 2.33 21.62
N LEU A 139 3.63 1.62 21.48
CA LEU A 139 2.54 1.67 22.46
C LEU A 139 2.99 1.10 23.82
N LYS A 140 2.57 1.76 24.91
CA LYS A 140 2.86 1.35 26.30
C LYS A 140 1.68 0.69 27.00
N VAL A 141 0.57 0.55 26.29
CA VAL A 141 -0.63 -0.19 26.69
C VAL A 141 -0.55 -1.60 26.11
N PRO A 142 -1.36 -2.56 26.60
CA PRO A 142 -1.45 -3.88 25.99
C PRO A 142 -1.74 -3.78 24.49
N CYS A 143 -0.79 -4.23 23.67
CA CYS A 143 -0.86 -4.21 22.22
C CYS A 143 -0.62 -5.62 21.67
N ARG A 144 -1.54 -6.11 20.84
CA ARG A 144 -1.45 -7.40 20.16
C ARG A 144 -1.47 -7.18 18.65
N ALA A 145 -0.69 -7.96 17.90
CA ALA A 145 -0.58 -7.86 16.45
C ALA A 145 -0.85 -9.20 15.76
N LEU A 146 -1.67 -9.17 14.71
CA LEU A 146 -1.97 -10.31 13.84
C LEU A 146 -1.70 -9.94 12.37
N ILE A 147 -0.73 -10.58 11.72
CA ILE A 147 -0.45 -10.34 10.29
C ILE A 147 -0.57 -11.64 9.50
N GLY A 148 -1.54 -11.71 8.59
CA GLY A 148 -1.75 -12.87 7.71
C GLY A 148 -1.25 -12.66 6.28
N PRO A 149 -1.42 -13.64 5.38
CA PRO A 149 -1.05 -13.51 3.98
C PRO A 149 -2.01 -12.67 3.13
N TRP A 150 -2.93 -11.96 3.77
CA TRP A 150 -4.07 -11.31 3.13
C TRP A 150 -3.70 -9.99 2.45
N GLY A 151 -4.58 -9.51 1.57
CA GLY A 151 -4.64 -8.10 1.18
C GLY A 151 -5.43 -7.25 2.17
N HIS A 152 -5.96 -6.13 1.68
CA HIS A 152 -6.76 -5.13 2.42
C HIS A 152 -8.16 -5.66 2.80
N ARG A 153 -8.19 -6.67 3.68
CA ARG A 153 -9.38 -7.39 4.12
C ARG A 153 -9.34 -7.65 5.62
N TYR A 154 -10.52 -7.85 6.21
CA TYR A 154 -10.57 -8.47 7.52
C TYR A 154 -10.07 -9.91 7.43
N ALA A 155 -9.36 -10.37 8.44
CA ALA A 155 -8.70 -11.68 8.47
C ALA A 155 -9.63 -12.90 8.29
N HIS A 156 -10.92 -12.79 8.64
CA HIS A 156 -11.92 -13.85 8.40
C HIS A 156 -12.42 -13.91 6.95
N MET A 157 -12.17 -12.86 6.16
CA MET A 157 -12.40 -12.81 4.71
C MET A 157 -11.06 -12.77 3.95
N GLY A 158 -9.99 -13.24 4.59
CA GLY A 158 -8.62 -13.07 4.12
C GLY A 158 -8.36 -13.80 2.82
N VAL A 159 -7.96 -13.05 1.79
CA VAL A 159 -7.48 -13.57 0.51
C VAL A 159 -6.19 -12.80 0.15
N PRO A 160 -5.12 -13.47 -0.30
CA PRO A 160 -4.93 -14.93 -0.34
C PRO A 160 -5.09 -15.59 1.04
N GLY A 161 -5.59 -16.82 1.07
CA GLY A 161 -5.75 -17.59 2.30
C GLY A 161 -4.42 -18.05 2.92
N PRO A 162 -4.47 -18.68 4.11
CA PRO A 162 -5.70 -19.05 4.81
C PRO A 162 -6.37 -17.88 5.54
N ALA A 163 -7.69 -17.79 5.41
CA ALA A 163 -8.52 -17.00 6.33
C ALA A 163 -8.61 -17.70 7.71
N VAL A 164 -8.87 -16.94 8.76
CA VAL A 164 -8.85 -17.44 10.15
C VAL A 164 -10.07 -16.98 10.95
N GLY A 165 -10.32 -17.65 12.07
CA GLY A 165 -11.34 -17.29 13.08
C GLY A 165 -11.11 -15.95 13.78
N PHE A 166 -11.09 -14.86 13.01
CA PHE A 166 -10.76 -13.52 13.50
C PHE A 166 -11.87 -12.90 14.36
N LEU A 167 -13.15 -13.10 14.01
CA LEU A 167 -14.23 -12.54 14.80
C LEU A 167 -14.29 -13.17 16.20
N GLN A 168 -13.92 -14.44 16.32
CA GLN A 168 -13.78 -15.15 17.58
C GLN A 168 -12.68 -14.50 18.44
N GLU A 169 -11.54 -14.11 17.83
CA GLU A 169 -10.50 -13.35 18.53
C GLU A 169 -10.96 -11.95 18.96
N VAL A 170 -11.67 -11.25 18.10
CA VAL A 170 -12.26 -9.93 18.42
C VAL A 170 -13.24 -10.04 19.59
N LEU A 171 -14.08 -11.08 19.62
CA LEU A 171 -14.98 -11.34 20.74
C LEU A 171 -14.22 -11.62 22.03
N ARG A 172 -13.18 -12.47 22.00
CA ARG A 172 -12.33 -12.76 23.17
C ARG A 172 -11.66 -11.50 23.71
N TRP A 173 -11.19 -10.64 22.81
CA TRP A 173 -10.57 -9.35 23.14
C TRP A 173 -11.54 -8.41 23.85
N PHE A 174 -12.74 -8.20 23.29
CA PHE A 174 -13.72 -7.33 23.90
C PHE A 174 -14.36 -7.91 25.16
N ASP A 175 -14.60 -9.23 25.22
CA ASP A 175 -15.12 -9.87 26.44
C ASP A 175 -14.15 -9.70 27.63
N HIS A 176 -12.84 -9.68 27.37
CA HIS A 176 -11.85 -9.37 28.39
C HIS A 176 -11.92 -7.91 28.84
N TRP A 177 -11.71 -6.97 27.92
CA TRP A 177 -11.54 -5.55 28.26
C TRP A 177 -12.82 -4.81 28.61
N LEU A 178 -13.97 -5.23 28.07
CA LEU A 178 -15.26 -4.56 28.29
C LEU A 178 -16.13 -5.29 29.32
N LYS A 179 -15.96 -6.61 29.50
CA LYS A 179 -16.80 -7.41 30.41
C LYS A 179 -16.03 -8.03 31.59
N GLY A 180 -14.70 -7.86 31.66
CA GLY A 180 -13.88 -8.38 32.75
C GLY A 180 -13.82 -9.92 32.79
N LYS A 181 -14.08 -10.60 31.67
CA LYS A 181 -13.99 -12.06 31.59
C LYS A 181 -12.53 -12.49 31.44
N ASP A 182 -12.14 -13.55 32.15
CA ASP A 182 -10.89 -14.22 31.86
C ASP A 182 -11.06 -15.07 30.59
N THR A 183 -10.65 -14.50 29.47
CA THR A 183 -10.66 -15.16 28.17
C THR A 183 -9.26 -15.58 27.75
N ALA A 184 -8.25 -15.49 28.62
CA ALA A 184 -6.86 -15.65 28.19
C ALA A 184 -6.50 -14.78 26.96
N ALA A 185 -7.12 -13.60 26.81
CA ALA A 185 -6.73 -12.62 25.77
C ALA A 185 -5.27 -12.16 25.96
N GLU A 186 -4.79 -12.23 27.19
CA GLU A 186 -3.39 -12.01 27.55
C GLU A 186 -2.45 -13.15 27.09
N GLU A 187 -2.94 -14.36 26.80
CA GLU A 187 -2.11 -15.45 26.24
C GLU A 187 -1.83 -15.29 24.73
N PHE A 188 -2.49 -14.34 24.06
CA PHE A 188 -2.13 -13.98 22.70
C PHE A 188 -0.69 -13.44 22.71
N SER A 189 0.18 -13.94 21.82
CA SER A 189 1.56 -13.39 21.72
C SER A 189 1.51 -11.94 21.29
N GLU A 190 2.47 -11.11 21.72
CA GLU A 190 2.54 -9.71 21.28
C GLU A 190 2.45 -9.62 19.75
N LEU A 191 3.24 -10.43 19.03
CA LEU A 191 3.19 -10.51 17.58
C LEU A 191 2.94 -11.95 17.11
N ARG A 192 1.87 -12.15 16.33
CA ARG A 192 1.57 -13.41 15.63
C ARG A 192 1.48 -13.15 14.14
N VAL A 193 2.26 -13.87 13.35
CA VAL A 193 2.31 -13.64 11.90
C VAL A 193 2.36 -14.92 11.08
N TRP A 194 1.92 -14.83 9.82
CA TRP A 194 2.06 -15.91 8.85
C TRP A 194 3.43 -15.84 8.17
N MET A 195 4.35 -16.74 8.52
CA MET A 195 5.63 -16.89 7.82
C MET A 195 5.37 -17.53 6.46
N GLN A 196 5.60 -16.78 5.39
CA GLN A 196 5.32 -17.21 4.03
C GLN A 196 6.39 -18.14 3.48
N ASP A 197 5.96 -19.24 2.89
CA ASP A 197 6.81 -20.15 2.13
C ASP A 197 7.05 -19.62 0.69
N PRO A 198 8.13 -20.06 0.02
CA PRO A 198 8.43 -19.65 -1.36
C PRO A 198 7.30 -20.07 -2.30
N VAL A 199 6.99 -19.21 -3.27
CA VAL A 199 6.12 -19.56 -4.40
C VAL A 199 6.64 -18.92 -5.68
N PRO A 200 6.30 -19.49 -6.85
CA PRO A 200 6.53 -18.80 -8.11
C PRO A 200 5.79 -17.47 -8.20
N PRO A 201 6.29 -16.51 -9.00
CA PRO A 201 5.62 -15.24 -9.19
C PRO A 201 4.27 -15.45 -9.89
N SER A 202 3.26 -14.79 -9.35
CA SER A 202 1.91 -14.75 -9.89
C SER A 202 1.27 -13.45 -9.43
N THR A 203 0.45 -12.85 -10.29
CA THR A 203 -0.28 -11.63 -9.98
C THR A 203 -1.53 -11.90 -9.13
N SER A 204 -1.71 -13.15 -8.70
CA SER A 204 -2.81 -13.61 -7.87
C SER A 204 -2.51 -14.94 -7.20
N TYR A 205 -2.98 -15.12 -5.97
CA TYR A 205 -2.97 -16.39 -5.26
C TYR A 205 -4.31 -16.62 -4.57
N GLU A 206 -4.83 -17.84 -4.61
CA GLU A 206 -5.98 -18.24 -3.78
C GLU A 206 -5.54 -18.49 -2.34
N GLU A 207 -4.40 -19.17 -2.17
CA GLU A 207 -3.77 -19.44 -0.88
C GLU A 207 -2.26 -19.15 -0.94
N ARG A 208 -1.70 -18.74 0.20
CA ARG A 208 -0.26 -18.58 0.38
C ARG A 208 0.24 -19.64 1.37
N PRO A 209 1.09 -20.59 0.92
CA PRO A 209 1.66 -21.58 1.82
C PRO A 209 2.52 -20.89 2.88
N GLY A 210 2.65 -21.54 4.03
CA GLY A 210 3.36 -20.99 5.16
C GLY A 210 2.87 -21.58 6.47
N ARG A 211 3.20 -20.88 7.57
CA ARG A 211 2.78 -21.28 8.92
C ARG A 211 2.66 -20.07 9.84
N TRP A 212 1.85 -20.20 10.88
CA TRP A 212 1.83 -19.21 11.96
C TRP A 212 3.09 -19.31 12.82
N VAL A 213 3.77 -18.19 13.01
CA VAL A 213 4.89 -18.02 13.96
C VAL A 213 4.55 -16.91 14.95
N ARG A 214 5.27 -16.84 16.06
CA ARG A 214 5.02 -15.85 17.11
C ARG A 214 6.28 -15.29 17.71
N GLU A 215 6.19 -14.03 18.14
CA GLU A 215 7.18 -13.40 19.01
C GLU A 215 6.50 -12.96 20.31
N PRO A 216 7.06 -13.34 21.48
CA PRO A 216 6.47 -12.99 22.77
C PRO A 216 6.56 -11.49 23.06
N ARG A 217 7.50 -10.80 22.40
CA ARG A 217 7.67 -9.36 22.43
C ARG A 217 8.12 -8.81 21.09
N TRP A 218 7.84 -7.55 20.82
CA TRP A 218 8.41 -6.83 19.68
C TRP A 218 9.02 -5.49 20.12
N PRO A 219 10.25 -5.14 19.69
CA PRO A 219 11.19 -5.94 18.89
C PRO A 219 11.61 -7.25 19.58
N SER A 220 11.88 -8.29 18.78
CA SER A 220 12.18 -9.64 19.30
C SER A 220 13.69 -9.92 19.39
N ASP A 221 14.14 -10.58 20.47
CA ASP A 221 15.51 -11.12 20.59
C ASP A 221 15.79 -12.27 19.62
N GLY A 222 14.73 -12.88 19.07
CA GLY A 222 14.82 -13.94 18.06
C GLY A 222 15.10 -13.41 16.66
N VAL A 223 15.12 -12.09 16.48
CA VAL A 223 15.41 -11.41 15.22
C VAL A 223 16.69 -10.60 15.36
N ALA A 224 17.62 -10.77 14.42
CA ALA A 224 18.89 -10.07 14.41
C ALA A 224 19.22 -9.59 12.99
N PRO A 225 19.94 -8.47 12.84
CA PRO A 225 20.40 -8.04 11.54
C PRO A 225 21.36 -9.08 10.94
N ARG A 226 21.15 -9.39 9.66
CA ARG A 226 22.09 -10.10 8.80
C ARG A 226 22.53 -9.19 7.66
N GLU A 227 23.83 -9.02 7.53
CA GLU A 227 24.44 -7.96 6.73
C GLU A 227 25.00 -8.51 5.42
N PHE A 228 24.61 -7.89 4.30
CA PHE A 228 25.13 -8.19 2.97
C PHE A 228 25.73 -6.94 2.34
N ARG A 229 27.03 -6.98 2.03
CA ARG A 229 27.70 -5.93 1.26
C ARG A 229 27.45 -6.13 -0.24
N LEU A 230 27.46 -5.03 -0.98
CA LEU A 230 27.33 -5.05 -2.43
C LEU A 230 28.71 -5.23 -3.09
N GLY A 231 28.86 -6.30 -3.87
CA GLY A 231 29.97 -6.59 -4.77
C GLY A 231 29.59 -6.39 -6.24
N TYR A 232 30.48 -6.71 -7.19
CA TYR A 232 30.15 -6.62 -8.61
C TYR A 232 29.01 -7.59 -8.99
N ARG A 233 27.78 -7.05 -9.06
CA ARG A 233 26.52 -7.80 -9.31
C ARG A 233 26.26 -8.94 -8.32
N ARG A 234 26.84 -8.85 -7.12
CA ARG A 234 26.73 -9.88 -6.08
C ARG A 234 26.46 -9.28 -4.71
N LEU A 235 25.80 -10.03 -3.85
CA LEU A 235 25.67 -9.79 -2.43
C LEU A 235 26.57 -10.79 -1.68
N TYR A 236 27.39 -10.33 -0.74
CA TYR A 236 28.25 -11.20 0.06
C TYR A 236 28.28 -10.77 1.53
N GLU A 237 28.54 -11.74 2.40
CA GLU A 237 28.66 -11.53 3.85
C GLU A 237 30.12 -11.24 4.25
N GLY A 238 30.30 -10.45 5.30
CA GLY A 238 31.62 -10.09 5.83
C GLY A 238 32.46 -9.20 4.91
N ASP A 239 33.77 -9.12 5.19
CA ASP A 239 34.71 -8.24 4.46
C ASP A 239 35.47 -8.98 3.34
N GLY A 240 35.10 -10.23 3.03
CA GLY A 240 35.84 -11.11 2.12
C GLY A 240 35.62 -10.86 0.63
N GLY A 241 34.66 -9.99 0.26
CA GLY A 241 34.36 -9.67 -1.13
C GLY A 241 35.08 -8.41 -1.63
N THR A 242 35.30 -8.33 -2.95
CA THR A 242 35.68 -7.07 -3.58
C THR A 242 34.47 -6.14 -3.59
N PRO A 243 34.57 -4.91 -3.04
CA PRO A 243 33.47 -3.94 -3.09
C PRO A 243 32.96 -3.74 -4.52
N ALA A 244 31.66 -3.51 -4.70
CA ALA A 244 31.16 -3.23 -6.04
C ALA A 244 31.86 -1.98 -6.56
N PRO A 245 32.28 -2.00 -7.85
CA PRO A 245 32.76 -0.77 -8.47
C PRO A 245 31.66 0.28 -8.43
N THR A 246 32.06 1.55 -8.60
CA THR A 246 31.07 2.61 -8.80
C THR A 246 30.22 2.28 -10.03
N GLY A 247 28.90 2.23 -9.84
CA GLY A 247 27.94 1.89 -10.89
C GLY A 247 27.00 3.07 -11.15
N THR A 248 26.64 3.28 -12.41
CA THR A 248 25.63 4.27 -12.81
C THR A 248 24.37 3.58 -13.29
N LEU A 249 23.20 4.15 -13.01
CA LEU A 249 21.92 3.62 -13.50
C LEU A 249 20.99 4.76 -13.92
N SER A 250 20.25 4.53 -15.01
CA SER A 250 19.18 5.40 -15.50
C SER A 250 18.06 4.48 -15.99
N SER A 251 17.09 4.24 -15.12
CA SER A 251 16.01 3.30 -15.39
C SER A 251 14.99 3.89 -16.38
N PRO A 252 14.52 3.12 -17.38
CA PRO A 252 13.44 3.57 -18.26
C PRO A 252 12.12 3.70 -17.47
N LEU A 253 11.24 4.61 -17.90
CA LEU A 253 9.92 4.82 -17.27
C LEU A 253 9.03 3.57 -17.26
N SER A 254 9.33 2.56 -18.08
CA SER A 254 8.66 1.26 -18.05
C SER A 254 8.95 0.44 -16.80
N VAL A 255 9.99 0.79 -16.03
CA VAL A 255 10.26 0.13 -14.75
C VAL A 255 9.16 0.51 -13.77
N GLY A 256 8.35 -0.47 -13.36
CA GLY A 256 7.21 -0.33 -12.46
C GLY A 256 5.87 -0.83 -13.05
N LEU A 257 5.78 -1.11 -14.35
CA LEU A 257 4.55 -1.61 -14.99
C LEU A 257 4.07 -2.97 -14.42
N TYR A 258 4.97 -3.75 -13.84
CA TYR A 258 4.75 -5.06 -13.22
C TYR A 258 4.91 -5.01 -11.69
N ALA A 259 4.85 -3.82 -11.09
CA ALA A 259 4.97 -3.61 -9.65
C ALA A 259 3.75 -4.08 -8.84
N GLY A 260 2.61 -4.37 -9.48
CA GLY A 260 1.33 -4.53 -8.77
C GLY A 260 0.84 -3.21 -8.17
N LYS A 261 -0.23 -3.26 -7.38
CA LYS A 261 -0.75 -2.09 -6.64
C LYS A 261 0.01 -1.89 -5.32
N TRP A 262 0.00 -0.66 -4.80
CA TRP A 262 0.60 -0.37 -3.48
C TRP A 262 -0.20 -1.05 -2.38
N CYS A 263 -1.53 -0.96 -2.45
CA CYS A 263 -2.46 -1.67 -1.59
C CYS A 263 -3.28 -2.71 -2.39
N SER A 264 -3.04 -4.01 -2.16
CA SER A 264 -3.86 -5.07 -2.77
C SER A 264 -5.22 -5.12 -2.07
N TYR A 265 -6.31 -5.01 -2.83
CA TYR A 265 -7.68 -5.22 -2.34
C TYR A 265 -8.15 -6.68 -2.52
N ALA A 266 -7.21 -7.57 -2.89
CA ALA A 266 -7.49 -8.88 -3.48
C ALA A 266 -8.42 -8.77 -4.71
N ALA A 267 -8.30 -7.67 -5.45
CA ALA A 267 -8.99 -7.44 -6.71
C ALA A 267 -8.09 -7.97 -7.82
N LEU A 268 -8.37 -9.20 -8.27
CA LEU A 268 -7.50 -9.89 -9.21
C LEU A 268 -7.38 -9.13 -10.54
N PRO A 269 -6.16 -8.98 -11.11
CA PRO A 269 -4.83 -9.24 -10.54
C PRO A 269 -4.13 -7.98 -10.01
N ASP A 270 -3.88 -7.86 -8.70
CA ASP A 270 -3.27 -6.66 -8.08
C ASP A 270 -1.91 -6.89 -7.40
N LEU A 271 -1.37 -8.13 -7.46
CA LEU A 271 -0.03 -8.48 -6.96
C LEU A 271 1.07 -8.31 -8.02
N PRO A 272 2.35 -8.12 -7.64
CA PRO A 272 3.46 -8.01 -8.57
C PRO A 272 3.63 -9.27 -9.44
N HIS A 273 3.96 -9.08 -10.72
CA HIS A 273 4.30 -10.18 -11.64
C HIS A 273 5.77 -10.64 -11.41
N ASP A 274 6.26 -11.57 -12.24
CA ASP A 274 7.68 -11.96 -12.28
C ASP A 274 8.59 -10.75 -12.45
N GLN A 275 9.49 -10.54 -11.48
CA GLN A 275 10.32 -9.35 -11.39
C GLN A 275 11.45 -9.32 -12.42
N ARG A 276 11.68 -10.42 -13.16
CA ARG A 276 12.61 -10.42 -14.29
C ARG A 276 12.25 -9.40 -15.37
N GLU A 277 10.96 -9.11 -15.56
CA GLU A 277 10.46 -8.10 -16.52
C GLU A 277 10.95 -6.68 -16.18
N GLU A 278 11.23 -6.44 -14.89
CA GLU A 278 11.64 -5.15 -14.35
C GLU A 278 13.17 -5.02 -14.19
N ASP A 279 13.85 -6.15 -13.96
CA ASP A 279 15.28 -6.20 -13.65
C ASP A 279 16.17 -5.66 -14.79
N GLY A 280 15.69 -5.69 -16.04
CA GLY A 280 16.41 -5.14 -17.19
C GLY A 280 16.70 -3.63 -17.11
N GLY A 281 15.91 -2.88 -16.30
CA GLY A 281 16.11 -1.46 -16.05
C GLY A 281 16.81 -1.13 -14.74
N CYS A 282 17.40 -2.12 -14.06
CA CYS A 282 17.91 -1.99 -12.69
C CYS A 282 19.41 -2.32 -12.56
N LEU A 283 20.02 -1.86 -11.47
CA LEU A 283 21.24 -2.51 -10.95
C LEU A 283 20.82 -3.69 -10.07
N VAL A 284 21.32 -4.87 -10.41
CA VAL A 284 20.90 -6.14 -9.79
C VAL A 284 22.08 -6.79 -9.08
N TYR A 285 21.86 -7.22 -7.84
CA TYR A 285 22.83 -7.89 -6.99
C TYR A 285 22.20 -9.16 -6.44
N ASP A 286 22.84 -10.30 -6.70
CA ASP A 286 22.37 -11.60 -6.24
C ASP A 286 23.30 -12.19 -5.18
N THR A 287 22.76 -12.87 -4.18
CA THR A 287 23.57 -13.81 -3.40
C THR A 287 24.01 -14.99 -4.28
N ASP A 288 25.01 -15.73 -3.83
CA ASP A 288 25.12 -17.14 -4.24
C ASP A 288 23.87 -17.93 -3.78
N PRO A 289 23.58 -19.10 -4.37
CA PRO A 289 22.47 -19.92 -3.88
C PRO A 289 22.66 -20.14 -2.38
N LEU A 290 21.63 -19.89 -1.59
CA LEU A 290 21.74 -19.97 -0.14
C LEU A 290 22.07 -21.41 0.27
N GLU A 291 23.01 -21.58 1.18
CA GLU A 291 23.37 -22.89 1.71
C GLU A 291 22.32 -23.43 2.69
N HIS A 292 21.57 -22.53 3.32
CA HIS A 292 20.58 -22.82 4.35
C HIS A 292 19.36 -21.92 4.16
N ASP A 293 18.20 -22.37 4.62
CA ASP A 293 16.99 -21.54 4.66
C ASP A 293 17.24 -20.25 5.46
N LEU A 294 16.84 -19.12 4.87
CA LEU A 294 16.80 -17.82 5.53
C LEU A 294 15.34 -17.46 5.84
N GLU A 295 15.01 -17.36 7.12
CA GLU A 295 13.75 -16.75 7.55
C GLU A 295 13.98 -15.29 7.92
N MET A 296 13.07 -14.42 7.48
CA MET A 296 13.09 -13.00 7.80
C MET A 296 11.78 -12.61 8.46
N LEU A 297 11.85 -11.77 9.49
CA LEU A 297 10.69 -11.19 10.17
C LEU A 297 10.99 -9.76 10.60
N GLY A 298 10.36 -8.79 9.95
CA GLY A 298 10.55 -7.36 10.24
C GLY A 298 10.70 -6.53 8.96
N MET A 299 11.28 -5.34 9.08
CA MET A 299 11.53 -4.43 7.95
C MET A 299 13.00 -4.52 7.53
N PRO A 300 13.32 -4.93 6.29
CA PRO A 300 14.66 -4.81 5.75
C PRO A 300 15.05 -3.35 5.50
N GLU A 301 16.35 -3.08 5.51
CA GLU A 301 16.90 -1.75 5.22
C GLU A 301 18.04 -1.86 4.22
N VAL A 302 18.18 -0.83 3.38
CA VAL A 302 19.28 -0.72 2.43
C VAL A 302 19.96 0.64 2.59
N GLU A 303 21.20 0.60 3.06
CA GLU A 303 22.07 1.77 3.09
C GLU A 303 22.71 1.96 1.72
N LEU A 304 22.61 3.17 1.18
CA LEU A 304 23.17 3.52 -0.12
C LEU A 304 24.08 4.74 0.02
N GLU A 305 25.28 4.67 -0.57
CA GLU A 305 26.09 5.84 -0.89
C GLU A 305 25.84 6.25 -2.35
N VAL A 306 24.96 7.24 -2.53
CA VAL A 306 24.37 7.60 -3.82
C VAL A 306 24.57 9.07 -4.18
N ALA A 307 24.84 9.35 -5.45
CA ALA A 307 24.77 10.68 -6.04
C ALA A 307 23.76 10.69 -7.19
N ALA A 308 23.14 11.83 -7.47
CA ALA A 308 22.29 12.06 -8.63
C ALA A 308 22.85 13.19 -9.50
N ASP A 309 22.56 13.20 -10.79
CA ASP A 309 22.92 14.28 -11.72
C ASP A 309 21.87 15.41 -11.79
N ARG A 310 20.79 15.30 -11.00
CA ARG A 310 19.69 16.25 -10.90
C ARG A 310 19.37 16.60 -9.44
N PRO A 311 18.79 17.78 -9.19
CA PRO A 311 18.47 18.22 -7.82
C PRO A 311 17.28 17.49 -7.19
N VAL A 312 16.42 16.87 -8.00
CA VAL A 312 15.30 16.03 -7.56
C VAL A 312 15.50 14.64 -8.14
N ALA A 313 15.50 13.64 -7.28
CA ALA A 313 15.77 12.26 -7.65
C ALA A 313 15.11 11.32 -6.64
N GLN A 314 14.77 10.12 -7.09
CA GLN A 314 14.26 9.06 -6.24
C GLN A 314 14.98 7.74 -6.52
N VAL A 315 14.91 6.84 -5.55
CA VAL A 315 15.40 5.47 -5.68
C VAL A 315 14.30 4.50 -5.27
N ALA A 316 14.12 3.45 -6.05
CA ALA A 316 13.28 2.32 -5.69
C ALA A 316 14.14 1.06 -5.54
N VAL A 317 13.88 0.31 -4.49
CA VAL A 317 14.64 -0.87 -4.09
C VAL A 317 13.68 -2.03 -3.93
N ARG A 318 13.98 -3.16 -4.59
CA ARG A 318 13.18 -4.38 -4.55
C ARG A 318 14.01 -5.53 -4.02
N LEU A 319 13.41 -6.31 -3.14
CA LEU A 319 13.96 -7.57 -2.65
C LEU A 319 13.11 -8.72 -3.19
N SER A 320 13.76 -9.68 -3.84
CA SER A 320 13.10 -10.83 -4.46
C SER A 320 13.73 -12.15 -4.03
N ASP A 321 12.87 -13.17 -3.88
CA ASP A 321 13.27 -14.58 -3.86
C ASP A 321 13.41 -15.08 -5.31
N VAL A 322 14.60 -15.48 -5.69
CA VAL A 322 14.90 -16.06 -7.01
C VAL A 322 14.94 -17.57 -6.89
N LEU A 323 13.96 -18.21 -7.54
CA LEU A 323 13.81 -19.66 -7.59
C LEU A 323 14.98 -20.31 -8.36
N PRO A 324 15.24 -21.62 -8.17
CA PRO A 324 16.29 -22.34 -8.89
C PRO A 324 16.14 -22.33 -10.42
N ASP A 325 14.91 -22.14 -10.91
CA ASP A 325 14.61 -21.98 -12.34
C ASP A 325 14.78 -20.54 -12.87
N GLY A 326 15.17 -19.62 -11.99
CA GLY A 326 15.45 -18.22 -12.29
C GLY A 326 14.25 -17.28 -12.19
N ARG A 327 13.02 -17.76 -11.96
CA ARG A 327 11.86 -16.87 -11.72
C ARG A 327 12.07 -16.03 -10.45
N ALA A 328 11.64 -14.78 -10.46
CA ALA A 328 11.86 -13.85 -9.35
C ALA A 328 10.53 -13.38 -8.75
N THR A 329 10.27 -13.77 -7.50
CA THR A 329 9.10 -13.36 -6.73
C THR A 329 9.47 -12.20 -5.81
N ARG A 330 8.82 -11.04 -5.96
CA ARG A 330 9.04 -9.89 -5.05
C ARG A 330 8.54 -10.24 -3.65
N ILE A 331 9.40 -10.11 -2.65
CA ILE A 331 9.05 -10.37 -1.23
C ILE A 331 8.99 -9.08 -0.40
N SER A 332 9.69 -8.02 -0.84
CA SER A 332 9.53 -6.68 -0.28
C SER A 332 10.06 -5.61 -1.25
N TYR A 333 9.71 -4.35 -1.00
CA TYR A 333 10.26 -3.20 -1.71
C TYR A 333 10.20 -1.96 -0.81
N GLY A 334 10.97 -0.95 -1.18
CA GLY A 334 11.03 0.35 -0.51
C GLY A 334 11.38 1.43 -1.52
N VAL A 335 11.01 2.66 -1.23
CA VAL A 335 11.27 3.82 -2.09
C VAL A 335 11.72 4.99 -1.23
N LEU A 336 12.53 5.87 -1.81
CA LEU A 336 12.97 7.09 -1.15
C LEU A 336 13.13 8.21 -2.18
N ASN A 337 12.47 9.33 -1.93
CA ASN A 337 12.79 10.60 -2.56
C ASN A 337 14.06 11.12 -1.89
N LEU A 338 15.15 11.23 -2.64
CA LEU A 338 16.47 11.57 -2.09
C LEU A 338 16.53 13.00 -1.54
N THR A 339 15.57 13.86 -1.89
CA THR A 339 15.43 15.19 -1.26
C THR A 339 14.88 15.10 0.17
N HIS A 340 14.23 13.99 0.53
CA HIS A 340 13.69 13.67 1.86
C HIS A 340 14.65 12.81 2.71
N ARG A 341 15.91 12.64 2.29
CA ARG A 341 16.93 11.82 2.98
C ARG A 341 17.12 12.12 4.48
N ASP A 342 16.88 13.37 4.88
CA ASP A 342 17.05 13.88 6.25
C ASP A 342 15.69 14.13 6.94
N GLY A 343 14.58 13.72 6.33
CA GLY A 343 13.21 13.88 6.82
C GLY A 343 12.25 14.53 5.80
N SER A 344 10.95 14.29 6.00
CA SER A 344 9.89 14.73 5.08
C SER A 344 9.26 16.08 5.39
N GLU A 345 9.60 16.71 6.52
CA GLU A 345 9.06 18.01 6.93
C GLU A 345 9.72 19.16 6.18
N VAL A 346 11.05 19.11 6.03
CA VAL A 346 11.87 20.13 5.37
C VAL A 346 12.82 19.49 4.35
N PRO A 347 12.29 18.85 3.28
CA PRO A 347 13.14 18.29 2.24
C PRO A 347 14.00 19.36 1.58
N GLN A 348 15.20 18.94 1.15
CA GLN A 348 16.22 19.80 0.55
C GLN A 348 16.69 19.23 -0.80
N PRO A 349 16.85 20.09 -1.82
CA PRO A 349 17.34 19.64 -3.12
C PRO A 349 18.73 19.02 -3.00
N LEU A 350 19.04 18.11 -3.92
CA LEU A 350 20.37 17.55 -4.06
C LEU A 350 21.29 18.54 -4.78
N GLU A 351 22.54 18.60 -4.35
CA GLU A 351 23.64 19.09 -5.18
C GLU A 351 24.04 18.00 -6.21
N PRO A 352 23.92 18.25 -7.53
CA PRO A 352 24.30 17.27 -8.54
C PRO A 352 25.75 16.78 -8.40
N GLY A 353 25.95 15.46 -8.46
CA GLY A 353 27.24 14.79 -8.34
C GLY A 353 27.76 14.64 -6.91
N ARG A 354 27.14 15.27 -5.91
CA ARG A 354 27.46 15.05 -4.49
C ARG A 354 26.90 13.71 -4.03
N PHE A 355 27.72 12.95 -3.29
CA PHE A 355 27.29 11.70 -2.67
C PHE A 355 26.64 11.97 -1.31
N TYR A 356 25.54 11.25 -1.07
CA TYR A 356 24.80 11.21 0.17
C TYR A 356 24.74 9.77 0.67
N ARG A 357 24.74 9.59 1.99
CA ARG A 357 24.40 8.31 2.61
C ARG A 357 22.94 8.36 2.99
N VAL A 358 22.17 7.40 2.49
CA VAL A 358 20.72 7.31 2.73
C VAL A 358 20.34 5.90 3.14
N CYS A 359 19.30 5.77 3.96
CA CYS A 359 18.71 4.47 4.30
C CYS A 359 17.33 4.36 3.64
N VAL A 360 17.17 3.37 2.76
CA VAL A 360 15.88 3.02 2.16
C VAL A 360 15.27 1.90 3.00
N LYS A 361 14.18 2.22 3.70
CA LYS A 361 13.39 1.23 4.45
C LYS A 361 12.49 0.46 3.50
N LEU A 362 12.52 -0.86 3.58
CA LEU A 362 11.64 -1.73 2.82
C LEU A 362 10.43 -2.12 3.67
N ASN A 363 9.33 -2.45 3.01
CA ASN A 363 8.11 -2.92 3.66
C ASN A 363 8.37 -4.16 4.53
N GLY A 364 7.68 -4.22 5.66
CA GLY A 364 7.74 -5.32 6.61
C GLY A 364 7.30 -6.63 5.98
N LEU A 365 7.97 -7.73 6.35
CA LEU A 365 7.69 -9.06 5.81
C LEU A 365 7.89 -10.16 6.85
N ALA A 366 7.23 -11.30 6.61
CA ALA A 366 7.64 -12.59 7.13
C ALA A 366 7.72 -13.59 5.97
N ALA A 367 8.93 -13.98 5.58
CA ALA A 367 9.16 -14.87 4.46
C ALA A 367 10.37 -15.79 4.69
N ARG A 368 10.28 -17.01 4.17
CA ARG A 368 11.38 -17.97 4.06
C ARG A 368 11.92 -17.99 2.64
N VAL A 369 13.23 -17.79 2.50
CA VAL A 369 13.98 -18.06 1.27
C VAL A 369 14.74 -19.37 1.46
N PRO A 370 14.39 -20.46 0.74
CA PRO A 370 15.01 -21.77 0.96
C PRO A 370 16.48 -21.84 0.56
N ALA A 371 17.17 -22.86 1.07
CA ALA A 371 18.43 -23.31 0.50
C ALA A 371 18.30 -23.60 -1.01
N GLY A 372 19.31 -23.19 -1.80
CA GLY A 372 19.34 -23.32 -3.25
C GLY A 372 18.65 -22.18 -4.02
N HIS A 373 17.84 -21.35 -3.35
CA HIS A 373 17.33 -20.09 -3.91
C HIS A 373 18.37 -18.97 -3.77
N ARG A 374 18.14 -17.81 -4.40
CA ARG A 374 18.96 -16.61 -4.21
C ARG A 374 18.12 -15.45 -3.69
N LEU A 375 18.71 -14.59 -2.89
CA LEU A 375 18.16 -13.25 -2.66
C LEU A 375 18.67 -12.31 -3.75
N ARG A 376 17.74 -11.56 -4.33
CA ARG A 376 18.04 -10.51 -5.30
C ARG A 376 17.66 -9.15 -4.76
N LEU A 377 18.62 -8.23 -4.82
CA LEU A 377 18.42 -6.80 -4.62
C LEU A 377 18.43 -6.10 -5.99
N SER A 378 17.33 -5.45 -6.36
CA SER A 378 17.21 -4.66 -7.58
C SER A 378 17.00 -3.18 -7.25
N ILE A 379 17.82 -2.30 -7.80
CA ILE A 379 17.80 -0.85 -7.57
C ILE A 379 17.47 -0.11 -8.88
N SER A 380 16.46 0.77 -8.87
CA SER A 380 16.05 1.60 -10.01
C SER A 380 15.89 3.08 -9.63
N SER A 381 15.94 3.97 -10.63
CA SER A 381 15.73 5.41 -10.48
C SER A 381 14.29 5.86 -10.76
N THR A 382 13.42 4.93 -11.16
CA THR A 382 11.98 5.12 -11.35
C THR A 382 11.21 3.85 -11.00
N TYR A 383 9.92 4.02 -10.71
CA TYR A 383 9.00 2.91 -10.42
C TYR A 383 7.54 3.25 -10.78
N PHE A 384 7.33 3.87 -11.95
CA PHE A 384 6.01 4.30 -12.43
C PHE A 384 5.20 3.09 -12.96
N PRO A 385 3.88 3.00 -12.71
CA PRO A 385 3.00 4.00 -12.10
C PRO A 385 2.84 3.91 -10.58
N LEU A 386 3.47 2.93 -9.91
CA LEU A 386 3.39 2.83 -8.45
C LEU A 386 3.86 4.13 -7.78
N ILE A 387 4.96 4.68 -8.29
CA ILE A 387 5.55 5.95 -7.87
C ILE A 387 5.59 6.92 -9.04
N TRP A 388 5.08 8.13 -8.85
CA TRP A 388 5.22 9.19 -9.84
C TRP A 388 6.70 9.52 -10.07
N ALA A 389 7.13 9.70 -11.32
CA ALA A 389 8.56 9.91 -11.60
C ALA A 389 9.00 11.36 -11.31
N PRO A 390 10.30 11.60 -11.06
CA PRO A 390 10.86 12.96 -10.92
C PRO A 390 10.59 13.82 -12.17
N PRO A 391 10.73 15.15 -12.09
CA PRO A 391 10.42 16.07 -13.20
C PRO A 391 11.28 15.88 -14.46
N GLU A 392 12.46 15.28 -14.31
CA GLU A 392 13.42 15.05 -15.40
C GLU A 392 14.00 13.63 -15.33
N PRO A 393 14.55 13.09 -16.44
CA PRO A 393 15.38 11.89 -16.40
C PRO A 393 16.57 12.04 -15.45
N VAL A 394 16.76 11.05 -14.57
CA VAL A 394 17.81 11.04 -13.54
C VAL A 394 18.75 9.86 -13.74
N GLN A 395 20.05 10.16 -13.75
CA GLN A 395 21.10 9.16 -13.57
C GLN A 395 21.55 9.14 -12.10
N LEU A 396 21.48 7.97 -11.47
CA LEU A 396 22.07 7.74 -10.15
C LEU A 396 23.46 7.11 -10.31
N THR A 397 24.37 7.48 -9.41
CA THR A 397 25.69 6.86 -9.25
C THR A 397 25.81 6.28 -7.85
N LEU A 398 26.08 4.98 -7.75
CA LEU A 398 26.25 4.25 -6.48
C LEU A 398 27.71 3.91 -6.24
N ARG A 399 28.22 4.19 -5.04
CA ARG A 399 29.52 3.69 -4.57
C ARG A 399 29.30 2.41 -3.77
N GLY A 400 29.48 1.26 -4.41
CA GLY A 400 29.20 -0.05 -3.80
C GLY A 400 29.90 -0.32 -2.46
N ALA A 401 31.11 0.22 -2.25
CA ALA A 401 31.84 0.10 -0.98
C ALA A 401 31.11 0.71 0.23
N GLY A 402 30.23 1.69 0.00
CA GLY A 402 29.42 2.34 1.03
C GLY A 402 27.98 1.83 1.10
N CYS A 403 27.63 0.75 0.40
CA CYS A 403 26.27 0.21 0.38
C CYS A 403 26.15 -1.10 1.17
N LEU A 404 25.02 -1.25 1.87
CA LEU A 404 24.73 -2.39 2.73
C LEU A 404 23.26 -2.79 2.62
N LEU A 405 22.97 -4.09 2.55
CA LEU A 405 21.64 -4.65 2.74
C LEU A 405 21.56 -5.28 4.14
N LEU A 406 20.61 -4.81 4.95
CA LEU A 406 20.33 -5.28 6.29
C LEU A 406 19.03 -6.07 6.28
N LEU A 407 19.11 -7.38 6.54
CA LEU A 407 17.95 -8.27 6.61
C LEU A 407 17.59 -8.59 8.07
N PRO A 408 16.30 -8.57 8.46
CA PRO A 408 15.87 -8.92 9.80
C PRO A 408 15.75 -10.45 9.92
N GLU A 409 16.90 -11.13 10.02
CA GLU A 409 16.97 -12.60 10.10
C GLU A 409 16.32 -13.09 11.39
N ARG A 410 15.31 -13.95 11.24
CA ARG A 410 14.68 -14.66 12.34
C ARG A 410 15.47 -15.93 12.63
N ARG A 411 16.25 -15.91 13.72
CA ARG A 411 17.12 -17.03 14.13
C ARG A 411 16.41 -18.09 14.97
N ARG A 412 15.22 -17.77 15.51
CA ARG A 412 14.40 -18.71 16.27
C ARG A 412 13.83 -19.79 15.34
N ARG A 413 14.28 -21.04 15.52
CA ARG A 413 13.84 -22.18 14.70
C ARG A 413 12.67 -22.97 15.30
N GLU A 414 12.49 -22.94 16.62
CA GLU A 414 11.38 -23.62 17.30
C GLU A 414 10.34 -22.62 17.80
N ASP A 415 9.14 -22.75 17.24
CA ASP A 415 7.96 -22.02 17.66
C ASP A 415 7.26 -22.78 18.78
N PRO A 416 7.00 -22.16 19.94
CA PRO A 416 6.20 -22.81 20.96
C PRO A 416 4.78 -23.08 20.41
N PRO A 417 4.05 -24.07 20.98
CA PRO A 417 2.70 -24.38 20.57
C PRO A 417 1.82 -23.11 20.53
N LEU A 418 1.17 -22.90 19.39
CA LEU A 418 0.23 -21.82 19.17
C LEU A 418 -1.19 -22.34 19.30
N ARG A 419 -2.07 -21.57 19.95
CA ARG A 419 -3.50 -21.82 19.89
C ARG A 419 -3.95 -21.70 18.44
N ASP A 420 -4.69 -22.69 17.97
CA ASP A 420 -5.35 -22.64 16.68
C ASP A 420 -6.38 -21.49 16.67
N LEU A 421 -6.35 -20.69 15.60
CA LEU A 421 -7.35 -19.61 15.40
C LEU A 421 -8.69 -20.19 14.93
N GLY A 422 -8.70 -21.44 14.48
CA GLY A 422 -9.88 -22.10 13.94
C GLY A 422 -10.31 -21.52 12.59
N PRO A 423 -11.36 -22.11 11.98
CA PRO A 423 -11.91 -21.63 10.73
C PRO A 423 -12.57 -20.24 10.89
N PRO A 424 -12.62 -19.44 9.82
CA PRO A 424 -13.34 -18.17 9.85
C PRO A 424 -14.84 -18.39 10.12
N GLU A 425 -15.40 -17.60 11.03
CA GLU A 425 -16.85 -17.48 11.21
C GLU A 425 -17.29 -16.07 10.81
N GLY A 426 -18.53 -15.93 10.35
CA GLY A 426 -19.13 -14.68 9.94
C GLY A 426 -20.65 -14.77 9.96
N ALA A 427 -21.31 -13.61 9.96
CA ALA A 427 -22.75 -13.57 9.72
C ALA A 427 -23.05 -14.07 8.29
N VAL A 428 -24.25 -14.63 8.10
CA VAL A 428 -24.73 -14.95 6.76
C VAL A 428 -24.76 -13.65 5.95
N GLY A 429 -24.12 -13.66 4.78
CA GLY A 429 -24.09 -12.50 3.89
C GLY A 429 -25.49 -12.14 3.41
N LEU A 430 -25.67 -10.88 3.05
CA LEU A 430 -26.90 -10.41 2.40
C LEU A 430 -27.11 -11.18 1.09
N GLU A 431 -28.36 -11.55 0.78
CA GLU A 431 -28.68 -12.12 -0.52
C GLU A 431 -28.52 -11.03 -1.60
N VAL A 432 -27.70 -11.33 -2.60
CA VAL A 432 -27.41 -10.41 -3.71
C VAL A 432 -27.49 -11.17 -5.03
N GLY A 433 -28.36 -10.71 -5.92
CA GLY A 433 -28.46 -11.19 -7.30
C GLY A 433 -27.54 -10.42 -8.25
N GLN A 434 -26.96 -11.10 -9.24
CA GLN A 434 -26.19 -10.45 -10.30
C GLN A 434 -27.10 -10.15 -11.49
N VAL A 435 -27.33 -8.87 -11.79
CA VAL A 435 -28.16 -8.42 -12.93
C VAL A 435 -27.34 -8.34 -14.21
N THR A 436 -26.14 -7.75 -14.14
CA THR A 436 -25.20 -7.68 -15.26
C THR A 436 -23.83 -8.21 -14.84
N ARG A 437 -23.10 -8.85 -15.75
CA ARG A 437 -21.84 -9.54 -15.43
C ARG A 437 -20.74 -8.53 -15.05
N PRO A 438 -19.92 -8.81 -14.02
CA PRO A 438 -18.74 -8.01 -13.72
C PRO A 438 -17.66 -8.14 -14.81
N GLU A 439 -16.84 -7.11 -14.95
CA GLU A 439 -15.69 -7.02 -15.87
C GLU A 439 -14.46 -6.51 -15.12
N HIS A 440 -13.46 -7.38 -14.93
CA HIS A 440 -12.18 -7.00 -14.35
C HIS A 440 -11.08 -7.23 -15.37
N SER A 441 -10.20 -6.24 -15.57
CA SER A 441 -9.02 -6.39 -16.43
C SER A 441 -7.85 -5.55 -15.94
N TRP A 442 -6.65 -6.04 -16.21
CA TRP A 442 -5.39 -5.35 -15.93
C TRP A 442 -4.47 -5.61 -17.11
N ARG A 443 -4.14 -4.55 -17.85
CA ARG A 443 -3.42 -4.66 -19.12
C ARG A 443 -2.22 -3.74 -19.12
N VAL A 444 -1.06 -4.31 -19.42
CA VAL A 444 0.13 -3.54 -19.79
C VAL A 444 0.13 -3.45 -21.32
N VAL A 445 0.08 -2.23 -21.85
CA VAL A 445 -0.01 -1.93 -23.28
C VAL A 445 1.25 -1.20 -23.72
N ARG A 446 1.81 -1.60 -24.87
CA ARG A 446 2.89 -0.87 -25.54
C ARG A 446 2.56 -0.69 -27.01
N GLU A 447 2.36 0.57 -27.41
CA GLU A 447 2.08 0.95 -28.79
C GLU A 447 3.38 1.43 -29.43
N MET A 448 3.84 0.72 -30.45
CA MET A 448 5.19 0.88 -31.00
C MET A 448 5.31 2.01 -32.04
N VAL A 449 4.20 2.49 -32.61
CA VAL A 449 4.21 3.58 -33.60
C VAL A 449 4.41 4.93 -32.92
N GLN A 450 3.76 5.16 -31.78
CA GLN A 450 3.85 6.38 -30.97
C GLN A 450 4.83 6.25 -29.80
N ASP A 451 5.37 5.04 -29.57
CA ASP A 451 6.22 4.67 -28.44
C ASP A 451 5.60 5.10 -27.09
N GLU A 452 4.30 4.84 -26.99
CA GLU A 452 3.50 5.04 -25.79
C GLU A 452 3.35 3.70 -25.05
N ALA A 453 3.53 3.73 -23.73
CA ALA A 453 3.26 2.62 -22.86
C ALA A 453 2.23 3.01 -21.80
N ALA A 454 1.43 2.05 -21.37
CA ALA A 454 0.42 2.29 -20.36
C ALA A 454 0.04 1.05 -19.55
N LEU A 455 -0.42 1.32 -18.34
CA LEU A 455 -1.16 0.40 -17.50
C LEU A 455 -2.65 0.78 -17.54
N GLU A 456 -3.51 -0.16 -17.88
CA GLU A 456 -4.97 -0.01 -17.89
C GLU A 456 -5.62 -0.98 -16.90
N VAL A 457 -6.48 -0.48 -16.03
CA VAL A 457 -7.20 -1.27 -15.04
C VAL A 457 -8.69 -1.00 -15.17
N ILE A 458 -9.50 -2.05 -15.23
CA ILE A 458 -10.97 -1.99 -15.16
C ILE A 458 -11.40 -2.82 -13.95
N ASN A 459 -12.21 -2.20 -13.10
CA ASN A 459 -12.89 -2.85 -11.99
C ASN A 459 -14.39 -2.50 -12.06
N ASP A 460 -15.18 -3.33 -12.75
CA ASP A 460 -16.64 -3.22 -12.86
C ASP A 460 -17.30 -4.40 -12.13
N GLU A 461 -18.02 -4.12 -11.04
CA GLU A 461 -18.78 -5.13 -10.28
C GLU A 461 -20.06 -5.56 -11.01
N GLY A 462 -20.35 -4.98 -12.18
CA GLY A 462 -21.63 -5.13 -12.86
C GLY A 462 -22.73 -4.37 -12.12
N VAL A 463 -23.96 -4.83 -12.28
CA VAL A 463 -25.12 -4.39 -11.51
C VAL A 463 -25.51 -5.53 -10.61
N ILE A 464 -25.51 -5.26 -9.31
CA ILE A 464 -26.05 -6.16 -8.30
C ILE A 464 -27.46 -5.72 -7.93
N HIS A 465 -28.30 -6.66 -7.50
CA HIS A 465 -29.64 -6.42 -6.97
C HIS A 465 -29.74 -7.01 -5.57
N ILE A 466 -30.22 -6.22 -4.62
CA ILE A 466 -30.52 -6.65 -3.26
C ILE A 466 -32.04 -6.86 -3.20
N PRO A 467 -32.54 -8.11 -3.23
CA PRO A 467 -33.97 -8.37 -3.35
C PRO A 467 -34.79 -7.86 -2.18
N GLU A 468 -34.23 -7.92 -0.96
CA GLU A 468 -34.92 -7.52 0.29
C GLU A 468 -35.41 -6.07 0.28
N ILE A 469 -34.66 -5.17 -0.38
CA ILE A 469 -34.98 -3.74 -0.46
C ILE A 469 -35.17 -3.26 -1.91
N ASP A 470 -35.30 -4.19 -2.85
CA ASP A 470 -35.40 -3.94 -4.29
C ASP A 470 -34.36 -2.93 -4.84
N MET A 471 -33.13 -2.97 -4.34
CA MET A 471 -32.11 -1.99 -4.68
C MET A 471 -31.13 -2.56 -5.71
N GLN A 472 -31.01 -1.90 -6.87
CA GLN A 472 -29.93 -2.16 -7.82
C GLN A 472 -28.78 -1.20 -7.60
N ILE A 473 -27.55 -1.71 -7.57
CA ILE A 473 -26.33 -0.93 -7.34
C ILE A 473 -25.33 -1.25 -8.44
N ARG A 474 -24.70 -0.21 -8.98
CA ARG A 474 -23.58 -0.32 -9.92
C ARG A 474 -22.36 0.39 -9.38
N ARG A 475 -21.20 -0.25 -9.52
CA ARG A 475 -19.89 0.32 -9.21
C ARG A 475 -18.90 -0.06 -10.30
N ARG A 476 -18.37 0.95 -10.97
CA ARG A 476 -17.32 0.79 -11.97
C ARG A 476 -16.22 1.81 -11.76
N THR A 477 -14.99 1.38 -11.91
CA THR A 477 -13.79 2.21 -11.90
C THR A 477 -12.89 1.78 -13.04
N GLU A 478 -12.36 2.76 -13.77
CA GLU A 478 -11.38 2.59 -14.83
C GLU A 478 -10.18 3.47 -14.53
N GLU A 479 -8.99 2.92 -14.66
CA GLU A 479 -7.73 3.64 -14.46
C GLU A 479 -6.83 3.44 -15.68
N ARG A 480 -6.13 4.50 -16.07
CA ARG A 480 -5.08 4.46 -17.08
C ARG A 480 -3.89 5.29 -16.61
N TYR A 481 -2.72 4.70 -16.56
CA TYR A 481 -1.45 5.41 -16.33
C TYR A 481 -0.57 5.23 -17.56
N SER A 482 -0.12 6.32 -18.18
CA SER A 482 0.60 6.28 -19.46
C SER A 482 1.78 7.23 -19.49
N PHE A 483 2.72 6.92 -20.37
CA PHE A 483 3.90 7.75 -20.68
C PHE A 483 4.39 7.47 -22.10
N ARG A 484 5.20 8.38 -22.63
CA ARG A 484 5.85 8.27 -23.93
C ARG A 484 7.35 8.19 -23.77
N GLN A 485 7.95 7.14 -24.30
CA GLN A 485 9.40 6.93 -24.32
C GLN A 485 10.04 7.12 -22.92
N SER A 486 10.98 8.06 -22.82
CA SER A 486 11.64 8.52 -21.59
C SER A 486 11.27 9.97 -21.26
N ASP A 487 10.14 10.47 -21.75
CA ASP A 487 9.68 11.84 -21.48
C ASP A 487 8.94 11.90 -20.13
N HIS A 488 9.60 12.42 -19.10
CA HIS A 488 9.05 12.59 -17.76
C HIS A 488 7.91 13.62 -17.69
N THR A 489 7.74 14.46 -18.72
CA THR A 489 6.63 15.41 -18.83
C THR A 489 5.41 14.80 -19.54
N SER A 490 5.52 13.58 -20.06
CA SER A 490 4.42 12.85 -20.69
C SER A 490 3.60 12.00 -19.72
N LEU A 491 4.00 11.91 -18.45
CA LEU A 491 3.31 11.12 -17.44
C LEU A 491 1.87 11.60 -17.27
N GLN A 492 0.93 10.67 -17.37
CA GLN A 492 -0.48 10.95 -17.18
C GLN A 492 -1.16 9.78 -16.45
N GLY A 493 -1.98 10.12 -15.46
CA GLY A 493 -2.95 9.23 -14.85
C GLY A 493 -4.37 9.70 -15.16
N VAL A 494 -5.26 8.80 -15.50
CA VAL A 494 -6.68 9.05 -15.72
C VAL A 494 -7.48 8.04 -14.91
N THR A 495 -8.33 8.51 -14.01
CA THR A 495 -9.28 7.66 -13.30
C THR A 495 -10.70 8.12 -13.61
N ARG A 496 -11.57 7.17 -13.91
CA ARG A 496 -13.01 7.39 -14.09
C ARG A 496 -13.77 6.45 -13.19
N THR A 497 -14.80 6.94 -12.53
CA THR A 497 -15.70 6.08 -11.75
C THR A 497 -17.16 6.37 -12.08
N GLU A 498 -17.99 5.35 -11.89
CA GLU A 498 -19.44 5.41 -11.98
C GLU A 498 -20.04 4.74 -10.74
N ARG A 499 -21.05 5.39 -10.19
CA ARG A 499 -21.88 4.89 -9.09
C ARG A 499 -23.33 5.11 -9.46
N SER A 500 -24.13 4.04 -9.47
CA SER A 500 -25.56 4.12 -9.76
C SER A 500 -26.38 3.36 -8.73
N PHE A 501 -27.56 3.90 -8.46
CA PHE A 501 -28.58 3.31 -7.60
C PHE A 501 -29.92 3.36 -8.32
N ALA A 502 -30.70 2.28 -8.25
CA ALA A 502 -32.05 2.25 -8.80
C ALA A 502 -33.01 1.40 -7.97
N ARG A 503 -34.25 1.86 -7.84
CA ARG A 503 -35.39 1.14 -7.24
C ARG A 503 -36.69 1.70 -7.82
N GLY A 504 -37.52 0.84 -8.40
CA GLY A 504 -38.72 1.27 -9.13
C GLY A 504 -38.41 2.33 -10.20
N ASP A 505 -39.09 3.48 -10.14
CA ASP A 505 -38.87 4.62 -11.04
C ASP A 505 -37.69 5.52 -10.63
N TRP A 506 -37.16 5.34 -9.41
CA TRP A 506 -36.03 6.14 -8.94
C TRP A 506 -34.73 5.55 -9.48
N GLN A 507 -33.97 6.38 -10.20
CA GLN A 507 -32.65 6.03 -10.72
C GLN A 507 -31.73 7.23 -10.62
N THR A 508 -30.55 7.01 -10.07
CA THR A 508 -29.50 8.02 -9.95
C THR A 508 -28.16 7.47 -10.40
N THR A 509 -27.36 8.32 -11.04
CA THR A 509 -25.98 8.00 -11.40
C THR A 509 -25.11 9.20 -11.09
N THR A 510 -23.92 8.96 -10.56
CA THR A 510 -22.82 9.93 -10.54
C THR A 510 -21.62 9.35 -11.26
N THR A 511 -20.97 10.18 -12.08
CA THR A 511 -19.68 9.83 -12.65
C THR A 511 -18.65 10.87 -12.28
N THR A 512 -17.46 10.41 -11.89
CA THR A 512 -16.30 11.27 -11.70
C THR A 512 -15.22 10.89 -12.69
N ARG A 513 -14.45 11.89 -13.13
CA ARG A 513 -13.24 11.68 -13.94
C ARG A 513 -12.17 12.64 -13.45
N THR A 514 -10.97 12.13 -13.21
CA THR A 514 -9.81 12.93 -12.81
C THR A 514 -8.65 12.59 -13.74
N VAL A 515 -8.01 13.61 -14.31
CA VAL A 515 -6.75 13.51 -15.03
C VAL A 515 -5.69 14.21 -14.21
N LEU A 516 -4.60 13.52 -13.91
CA LEU A 516 -3.38 14.08 -13.38
C LEU A 516 -2.31 13.99 -14.47
N SER A 517 -1.72 15.12 -14.85
CA SER A 517 -0.53 15.18 -15.69
C SER A 517 0.50 16.12 -15.08
N CYS A 518 1.68 16.22 -15.67
CA CYS A 518 2.72 17.11 -15.14
C CYS A 518 3.64 17.67 -16.22
N ASP A 519 4.33 18.74 -15.89
CA ASP A 519 5.59 19.11 -16.53
C ASP A 519 6.73 19.10 -15.48
N ALA A 520 7.85 19.75 -15.79
CA ALA A 520 8.99 19.82 -14.90
C ALA A 520 8.75 20.72 -13.67
N GLN A 521 7.75 21.60 -13.69
CA GLN A 521 7.47 22.58 -12.65
C GLN A 521 6.13 22.36 -11.94
N ASN A 522 5.15 21.73 -12.58
CA ASN A 522 3.78 21.66 -12.08
C ASN A 522 3.13 20.29 -12.33
N PHE A 523 2.18 19.97 -11.45
CA PHE A 523 1.09 19.03 -11.70
C PHE A 523 -0.13 19.80 -12.24
N TYR A 524 -0.84 19.18 -13.18
CA TYR A 524 -2.08 19.66 -13.77
C TYR A 524 -3.21 18.69 -13.44
N ILE A 525 -4.31 19.22 -12.93
CA ILE A 525 -5.47 18.42 -12.54
C ILE A 525 -6.67 18.90 -13.35
N HIS A 526 -7.25 18.00 -14.14
CA HIS A 526 -8.54 18.20 -14.77
C HIS A 526 -9.55 17.21 -14.22
N ALA A 527 -10.54 17.70 -13.45
CA ALA A 527 -11.54 16.84 -12.83
C ALA A 527 -12.96 17.20 -13.27
N GLN A 528 -13.85 16.22 -13.27
CA GLN A 528 -15.24 16.35 -13.68
C GLN A 528 -16.13 15.54 -12.74
N LEU A 529 -17.26 16.11 -12.34
CA LEU A 529 -18.35 15.45 -11.62
C LEU A 529 -19.66 15.78 -12.32
N ASP A 530 -20.34 14.74 -12.79
CA ASP A 530 -21.67 14.83 -13.37
C ASP A 530 -22.63 13.92 -12.58
N ALA A 531 -23.87 14.38 -12.41
CA ALA A 531 -24.93 13.60 -11.78
C ALA A 531 -26.22 13.61 -12.60
N TRP A 532 -26.88 12.46 -12.66
CA TRP A 532 -28.10 12.23 -13.45
C TRP A 532 -29.20 11.62 -12.59
N GLU A 533 -30.40 12.15 -12.78
CA GLU A 533 -31.65 11.53 -12.32
C GLU A 533 -32.38 10.96 -13.54
N GLY A 534 -32.47 9.64 -13.62
CA GLY A 534 -32.83 8.94 -14.87
C GLY A 534 -31.90 9.36 -16.01
N SER A 535 -32.47 9.87 -17.11
CA SER A 535 -31.71 10.37 -18.27
C SER A 535 -31.33 11.86 -18.18
N ARG A 536 -31.86 12.59 -17.19
CA ARG A 536 -31.65 14.03 -17.06
C ARG A 536 -30.40 14.31 -16.23
N ARG A 537 -29.42 15.00 -16.82
CA ARG A 537 -28.30 15.56 -16.05
C ARG A 537 -28.81 16.70 -15.17
N ILE A 538 -28.66 16.55 -13.86
CA ILE A 538 -29.11 17.54 -12.87
C ILE A 538 -27.96 18.38 -12.29
N PHE A 539 -26.72 17.88 -12.41
CA PHE A 539 -25.53 18.55 -11.88
C PHE A 539 -24.33 18.30 -12.81
N SER A 540 -23.46 19.30 -12.92
CA SER A 540 -22.17 19.19 -13.60
C SER A 540 -21.19 20.20 -13.00
N ARG A 541 -19.98 19.75 -12.69
CA ARG A 541 -18.89 20.60 -12.20
C ARG A 541 -17.57 20.13 -12.79
N ASN A 542 -16.72 21.08 -13.16
CA ASN A 542 -15.38 20.83 -13.68
C ASN A 542 -14.36 21.63 -12.86
N TRP A 543 -13.15 21.10 -12.74
CA TRP A 543 -12.00 21.74 -12.12
C TRP A 543 -10.84 21.73 -13.11
N ASP A 544 -10.04 22.80 -13.06
CA ASP A 544 -8.82 22.97 -13.82
C ASP A 544 -7.81 23.64 -12.88
N GLU A 545 -6.91 22.84 -12.32
CA GLU A 545 -6.01 23.26 -11.24
C GLU A 545 -4.57 23.03 -11.63
N THR A 546 -3.69 23.94 -11.22
CA THR A 546 -2.23 23.81 -11.39
C THR A 546 -1.59 23.85 -10.02
N ILE A 547 -0.79 22.82 -9.69
CA ILE A 547 -0.10 22.71 -8.41
C ILE A 547 1.41 22.65 -8.67
N PRO A 548 2.21 23.61 -8.16
CA PRO A 548 3.65 23.55 -8.29
C PRO A 548 4.22 22.26 -7.68
N ARG A 549 5.19 21.65 -8.37
CA ARG A 549 5.98 20.55 -7.81
C ARG A 549 6.91 21.09 -6.74
N ASP A 550 6.97 20.40 -5.61
CA ASP A 550 7.77 20.78 -4.46
C ASP A 550 8.72 19.64 -4.07
N LEU A 551 9.81 19.52 -4.83
CA LEU A 551 10.83 18.47 -4.68
C LEU A 551 10.31 17.03 -4.87
N VAL A 552 9.19 16.85 -5.58
CA VAL A 552 8.56 15.55 -5.89
C VAL A 552 8.40 15.32 -7.39
#